data_AF-A0A944VRA7-F1
#
_entry.id   AF-A0A944VRA7-F1
#
_cell.length_a   1.000
_cell.length_b   1.000
_cell.length_c   1.000
_cell.angle_alpha   90.00
_cell.angle_beta   90.00
_cell.angle_gamma   90.00
#
_symmetry.space_group_name_H-M   'P 1'
#
loop_
_entity.id
_entity.type
_entity.pdbx_description
1 polymer ?
#
loop_
_entity_poly.entity_id
_entity_poly.type
_entity_poly.pdbx_seq_one_letter_code
_entity_poly.pdbx_strand_id
1 'polypeptide(L)' 'MTSSVQEHGILQPIIVHPTSTGYKIIAGERRWRASQQLGSTEIPAIAKNVDRFRP' A
#
# COMPACT_ATOMS: atom_id res chain seq x y z
N MET A 1 26.68 -11.61 -20.36
CA MET A 1 25.40 -11.01 -20.82
C MET A 1 24.27 -11.86 -20.27
N THR A 2 23.50 -11.35 -19.31
CA THR A 2 22.15 -11.85 -18.99
C THR A 2 21.36 -10.63 -18.57
N SER A 3 20.63 -10.08 -19.54
CA SER A 3 19.58 -9.10 -19.34
C SER A 3 18.46 -9.81 -18.58
N SER A 4 18.30 -9.51 -17.30
CA SER A 4 17.09 -9.81 -16.53
C SER A 4 16.50 -8.44 -16.19
N VAL A 5 15.87 -7.78 -17.17
CA VAL A 5 14.41 -7.79 -17.27
C VAL A 5 13.86 -7.39 -15.89
N GLN A 6 13.93 -6.13 -15.46
CA GLN A 6 13.19 -5.00 -16.02
C GLN A 6 11.71 -5.29 -16.35
N GLU A 7 11.14 -6.36 -15.80
CA GLU A 7 9.71 -6.61 -15.88
C GLU A 7 9.10 -6.58 -14.49
N HIS A 8 8.09 -5.72 -14.41
CA HIS A 8 7.30 -5.42 -13.23
C HIS A 8 8.00 -4.44 -12.27
N GLY A 9 7.90 -3.17 -12.63
CA GLY A 9 7.70 -2.11 -11.65
C GLY A 9 6.40 -2.36 -10.87
N ILE A 10 6.36 -3.43 -10.07
CA ILE A 10 5.30 -3.65 -9.09
C ILE A 10 5.55 -2.59 -8.03
N LEU A 11 4.96 -1.42 -8.23
CA LEU A 11 4.84 -0.42 -7.19
C LEU A 11 4.35 -1.15 -5.95
N GLN A 12 5.19 -1.22 -4.90
CA GLN A 12 4.79 -1.95 -3.71
C GLN A 12 3.53 -1.30 -3.13
N PRO A 13 2.42 -2.05 -3.02
CA PRO A 13 1.20 -1.49 -2.49
C PRO A 13 1.34 -1.15 -1.02
N ILE A 14 0.54 -0.20 -0.53
CA ILE A 14 0.36 0.00 0.92
C ILE A 14 -0.53 -1.10 1.49
N ILE A 15 -0.39 -1.42 2.77
CA ILE A 15 -1.29 -2.37 3.44
C ILE A 15 -2.29 -1.56 4.24
N VAL A 16 -3.56 -1.79 3.97
CA VAL A 16 -4.66 -1.14 4.67
C VAL A 16 -5.56 -2.17 5.35
N HIS A 17 -6.17 -1.78 6.44
CA HIS A 17 -7.21 -2.51 7.14
C HIS A 17 -8.56 -1.85 6.83
N PRO A 18 -9.52 -2.55 6.22
CA PRO A 18 -10.87 -2.01 6.09
C PRO A 18 -11.53 -1.90 7.48
N THR A 19 -12.06 -0.73 7.80
CA THR A 19 -12.85 -0.46 9.01
C THR A 19 -14.27 -0.06 8.62
N SER A 20 -15.18 0.02 9.60
CA SER A 20 -16.57 0.45 9.36
C SER A 20 -16.70 1.85 8.77
N THR A 21 -15.69 2.70 8.94
CA THR A 21 -15.70 4.11 8.51
C THR A 21 -14.72 4.39 7.36
N GLY A 22 -14.03 3.38 6.82
CA GLY A 22 -13.07 3.57 5.73
C GLY A 22 -11.89 2.60 5.80
N TYR A 23 -10.67 3.12 5.66
CA TYR A 23 -9.44 2.32 5.63
C TYR A 23 -8.41 2.88 6.60
N LYS A 24 -7.76 2.00 7.37
CA LYS A 24 -6.65 2.34 8.25
C LYS A 24 -5.35 1.80 7.67
N ILE A 25 -4.32 2.62 7.56
CA ILE A 25 -3.01 2.17 7.07
C ILE A 25 -2.34 1.31 8.14
N ILE A 26 -1.97 0.08 7.78
CA ILE A 26 -1.20 -0.84 8.64
C ILE A 26 0.30 -0.70 8.33
N ALA A 27 0.65 -0.59 7.04
CA ALA A 27 2.03 -0.48 6.59
C ALA A 27 2.13 0.36 5.31
N GLY A 28 3.21 1.13 5.17
CA GLY A 28 3.44 1.96 3.99
C GLY A 28 3.01 3.42 4.13
N GLU A 29 2.90 3.93 5.36
CA GLU A 29 2.57 5.34 5.68
C GLU A 29 3.40 6.35 4.88
N ARG A 30 4.70 6.09 4.70
CA ARG A 30 5.60 6.94 3.90
C ARG A 30 5.16 7.06 2.44
N ARG A 31 4.65 5.97 1.84
CA ARG A 31 4.18 5.95 0.45
C ARG A 31 2.84 6.67 0.33
N TRP A 32 1.95 6.48 1.31
CA TRP A 32 0.71 7.25 1.38
C TRP A 32 0.98 8.75 1.48
N ARG A 33 1.89 9.18 2.35
CA ARG A 33 2.30 10.60 2.43
C ARG A 33 2.95 11.12 1.16
N ALA A 34 3.73 10.31 0.46
CA ALA A 34 4.32 10.70 -0.83
C ALA A 34 3.23 10.87 -1.89
N SER A 35 2.24 9.98 -1.95
CA SER A 35 1.10 10.12 -2.86
C SER A 35 0.23 11.32 -2.54
N GLN A 36 0.02 11.63 -1.25
CA GLN A 36 -0.66 12.85 -0.82
C GLN A 36 0.09 14.11 -1.30
N GLN A 37 1.41 14.14 -1.18
CA GLN A 37 2.23 15.26 -1.67
C GLN A 37 2.26 15.38 -3.18
N LEU A 38 2.16 14.26 -3.90
CA LEU A 38 2.04 14.21 -5.36
C LEU A 38 0.63 14.49 -5.87
N GLY A 39 -0.35 14.71 -4.97
CA GLY A 39 -1.75 14.88 -5.33
C GLY A 39 -2.37 13.63 -5.98
N SER A 40 -1.78 12.46 -5.76
CA SER A 40 -2.30 11.20 -6.28
C SER A 40 -3.56 10.82 -5.52
N THR A 41 -4.69 10.84 -6.22
CA THR A 41 -6.02 10.49 -5.68
C THR A 41 -6.15 9.01 -5.34
N GLU A 42 -5.35 8.16 -5.99
CA GLU A 42 -5.42 6.70 -5.88
C GLU A 42 -4.01 6.11 -5.81
N ILE A 43 -3.84 5.11 -4.94
CA ILE A 43 -2.60 4.33 -4.84
C ILE A 43 -2.90 2.84 -4.66
N PRO A 44 -2.02 1.97 -5.18
CA PRO A 44 -2.17 0.54 -4.99
C PRO A 44 -2.12 0.21 -3.50
N ALA A 45 -3.19 -0.43 -3.01
CA ALA A 45 -3.36 -0.82 -1.62
C ALA A 45 -3.87 -2.26 -1.53
N ILE A 46 -3.35 -3.03 -0.58
CA ILE A 46 -3.83 -4.37 -0.24
C ILE A 46 -4.66 -4.26 1.03
N ALA A 47 -5.95 -4.54 0.92
CA ALA A 47 -6.84 -4.64 2.07
C ALA A 47 -6.60 -5.98 2.80
N LYS A 48 -6.08 -5.91 4.02
CA LYS A 48 -5.95 -7.05 4.93
C LYS A 48 -6.94 -6.91 6.08
N ASN A 49 -7.83 -7.90 6.20
CA ASN A 49 -8.66 -8.02 7.38
C ASN A 49 -7.80 -8.57 8.53
N VAL A 50 -7.26 -7.67 9.36
CA VAL A 50 -6.59 -8.03 10.62
C VAL A 50 -7.65 -8.16 11.70
N ASP A 51 -8.43 -9.24 11.62
CA ASP A 51 -9.43 -9.63 12.63
C ASP A 51 -8.79 -9.90 14.01
N ARG A 52 -7.46 -10.09 14.04
CA ARG A 52 -6.72 -10.49 15.23
C ARG A 52 -5.32 -9.87 15.28
N PHE A 53 -5.22 -8.57 15.51
CA PHE A 53 -4.03 -8.02 16.15
C PHE A 53 -4.18 -8.27 17.65
N ARG A 54 -3.84 -9.48 18.10
CA ARG A 54 -3.66 -9.74 19.53
C ARG A 54 -2.31 -9.09 19.91
N PRO A 55 -2.28 -8.07 20.79
CA PRO A 55 -1.04 -7.45 21.23
C PRO A 55 -0.13 -8.45 21.95
#